data_AF-A0AAV9KS08-F1
#
_entry.id   AF-A0AAV9KS08-F1
#
_cell.length_a   1.000
_cell.length_b   1.000
_cell.length_c   1.000
_cell.angle_alpha   90.00
_cell.angle_beta   90.00
_cell.angle_gamma   90.00
#
_symmetry.space_group_name_H-M   'P 1'
#
loop_
_entity.id
_entity.type
_entity.pdbx_description
1 polymer ?
#
loop_
_entity_poly.entity_id
_entity_poly.type
_entity_poly.pdbx_seq_one_letter_code
_entity_poly.pdbx_strand_id
1 'polypeptide(L)'
;MLHFAKALCDLGASINLMPLSVYKKLGLGAPKPTVMHLLMANRTVKKPIGVLQDVLVKVESFIFPVDFVILDCEVDFEVPIILGRPFLATRHALVDMERGQIKV
;
A
#
# COMPACT_ATOMS: atom_id res chain seq x y z
N MET A 1 0.63 15.19 10.06
CA MET A 1 1.23 13.99 9.42
C MET A 1 0.63 12.78 10.11
N LEU A 2 -0.21 12.00 9.42
CA LEU A 2 -0.78 10.80 10.02
C LEU A 2 0.33 9.74 10.12
N HIS A 3 0.52 9.17 11.30
CA HIS A 3 1.57 8.19 11.56
C HIS A 3 0.91 6.82 11.76
N PHE A 4 1.33 5.84 10.97
CA PHE A 4 0.96 4.45 11.17
C PHE A 4 2.10 3.74 11.88
N ALA A 5 1.80 3.00 12.93
CA ALA A 5 2.82 2.26 13.67
C ALA A 5 3.43 1.12 12.83
N LYS A 6 2.65 0.54 11.91
CA LYS A 6 3.05 -0.58 11.07
C LYS A 6 2.46 -0.45 9.66
N ALA A 7 3.05 -1.19 8.73
CA ALA A 7 2.54 -1.46 7.39
C ALA A 7 2.89 -2.90 7.02
N LEU A 8 2.07 -3.56 6.20
CA LEU A 8 2.37 -4.91 5.72
C LEU A 8 3.26 -4.80 4.50
N CYS A 9 4.47 -5.35 4.56
CA CYS A 9 5.30 -5.53 3.36
C CYS A 9 5.01 -6.91 2.79
N ASP A 10 4.40 -6.97 1.60
CA ASP A 10 3.91 -8.22 1.02
C ASP A 10 4.52 -8.46 -0.36
N LEU A 11 5.37 -9.48 -0.46
CA LEU A 11 5.96 -9.93 -1.73
C LEU A 11 4.95 -10.63 -2.65
N GLY A 12 3.84 -11.14 -2.11
CA GLY A 12 2.72 -11.72 -2.86
C GLY A 12 1.84 -10.65 -3.52
N ALA A 13 1.72 -9.47 -2.91
CA ALA A 13 0.95 -8.36 -3.45
C ALA A 13 1.59 -7.75 -4.70
N SER A 14 0.83 -7.68 -5.80
CA SER A 14 1.26 -7.05 -7.06
C SER A 14 1.13 -5.51 -7.06
N ILE A 15 0.52 -4.94 -6.03
CA ILE A 15 0.18 -3.52 -5.90
C ILE A 15 0.48 -3.05 -4.48
N ASN A 16 0.69 -1.75 -4.29
CA ASN A 16 0.51 -1.14 -2.96
C ASN A 16 -0.97 -0.82 -2.76
N LEU A 17 -1.50 -1.15 -1.58
CA LEU A 17 -2.91 -0.99 -1.26
C LEU A 17 -3.10 0.00 -0.11
N MET A 18 -4.00 0.94 -0.31
CA MET A 18 -4.51 1.79 0.77
C MET A 18 -6.03 1.60 0.88
N PRO A 19 -6.55 1.17 2.03
CA PRO A 19 -7.98 1.04 2.22
C PRO A 19 -8.71 2.39 2.14
N LEU A 20 -9.95 2.37 1.68
CA LEU A 20 -10.78 3.57 1.50
C LEU A 20 -10.94 4.35 2.81
N SER A 21 -11.07 3.67 3.95
CA SER A 21 -11.21 4.32 5.27
C SER A 21 -9.93 5.06 5.70
N VAL A 22 -8.76 4.54 5.33
CA VAL A 22 -7.47 5.18 5.57
C VAL A 22 -7.31 6.39 4.66
N TYR A 23 -7.60 6.22 3.37
CA TYR A 23 -7.60 7.31 2.38
C TYR A 23 -8.48 8.50 2.83
N LYS A 24 -9.71 8.23 3.28
CA LYS A 24 -10.66 9.26 3.74
C LYS A 24 -10.12 10.09 4.91
N LYS A 25 -9.30 9.49 5.79
CA LYS A 25 -8.67 10.18 6.91
C LYS A 25 -7.48 11.05 6.49
N LEU A 26 -6.80 10.70 5.40
CA LEU A 26 -5.58 11.38 4.95
C LEU A 26 -5.88 12.62 4.09
N GLY A 27 -7.03 12.70 3.43
CA GLY A 27 -7.44 13.87 2.65
C GLY A 27 -6.52 14.19 1.46
N LEU A 28 -5.92 13.17 0.84
CA LEU A 28 -4.86 13.29 -0.19
C LEU A 28 -5.35 13.70 -1.59
N GLY A 29 -6.47 14.42 -1.67
CA GLY A 29 -7.12 14.75 -2.94
C GLY A 29 -7.82 13.55 -3.59
N ALA A 30 -8.50 13.77 -4.72
CA ALA A 30 -9.29 12.73 -5.37
C ALA A 30 -8.38 11.70 -6.08
N PRO A 31 -8.60 10.39 -5.88
CA PRO A 31 -7.87 9.36 -6.61
C PRO A 31 -8.23 9.41 -8.09
N LYS A 32 -7.25 9.14 -8.94
CA LYS A 32 -7.45 9.05 -10.38
C LYS A 32 -8.32 7.84 -10.70
N PRO A 33 -9.40 7.98 -11.49
CA PRO A 33 -10.21 6.84 -11.93
C PRO A 33 -9.36 5.80 -12.66
N THR A 34 -9.70 4.52 -12.47
CA THR A 34 -9.04 3.41 -13.14
C THR A 34 -10.04 2.39 -13.66
N VAL A 35 -9.69 1.72 -14.75
CA VAL A 35 -10.43 0.59 -15.32
C VAL A 35 -9.91 -0.77 -14.83
N MET A 36 -8.95 -0.75 -13.91
CA MET A 36 -8.35 -1.93 -13.30
C MET A 36 -9.40 -2.78 -12.56
N HIS A 37 -9.22 -4.09 -12.62
CA HIS A 37 -9.90 -5.07 -11.78
C HIS A 37 -8.85 -5.92 -11.07
N LEU A 38 -9.04 -6.17 -9.79
CA LEU A 38 -8.13 -6.94 -8.95
C LEU A 38 -8.69 -8.34 -8.72
N LEU A 39 -7.93 -9.36 -9.12
CA LEU A 39 -8.21 -10.74 -8.72
C LEU A 39 -7.57 -11.01 -7.37
N MET A 40 -8.41 -11.24 -6.36
CA MET A 40 -7.98 -11.52 -5.00
C MET A 40 -7.56 -12.98 -4.83
N ALA A 41 -6.83 -13.30 -3.76
CA ALA A 41 -6.38 -14.68 -3.48
C ALA A 41 -7.56 -15.66 -3.30
N ASN A 42 -8.69 -15.18 -2.78
CA ASN A 42 -9.94 -15.94 -2.69
C ASN A 42 -10.72 -16.02 -4.03
N ARG A 43 -10.08 -15.64 -5.15
CA ARG A 43 -10.63 -15.63 -6.50
C ARG A 43 -11.80 -14.69 -6.72
N THR A 44 -12.11 -13.81 -5.76
CA THR A 44 -13.06 -12.72 -5.98
C THR A 44 -12.42 -11.62 -6.82
N VAL A 45 -13.24 -10.95 -7.63
CA VAL A 45 -12.81 -9.78 -8.39
C VAL A 45 -13.30 -8.53 -7.68
N LYS A 46 -12.40 -7.59 -7.40
CA LYS A 46 -12.74 -6.28 -6.83
C LYS A 46 -12.33 -5.16 -7.76
N LYS A 47 -13.18 -4.13 -7.82
CA LYS A 47 -12.89 -2.89 -8.54
C LYS A 47 -12.36 -1.84 -7.57
N PRO A 48 -11.14 -1.31 -7.78
CA PRO A 48 -10.64 -0.19 -7.00
C PRO A 48 -11.49 1.07 -7.18
N ILE A 49 -11.45 1.93 -6.17
CA ILE A 49 -12.02 3.29 -6.23
C ILE A 49 -11.21 4.16 -7.19
N GLY A 50 -9.89 3.99 -7.18
CA GLY A 50 -8.97 4.73 -8.03
C GLY A 50 -7.52 4.47 -7.63
N VAL A 51 -6.62 5.25 -8.22
CA VAL A 51 -5.18 5.23 -7.92
C VAL A 51 -4.76 6.60 -7.43
N LEU A 52 -4.08 6.66 -6.29
CA LEU A 52 -3.32 7.82 -5.87
C LEU A 52 -1.89 7.65 -6.33
N GLN A 53 -1.36 8.65 -7.02
CA GLN A 53 0.00 8.65 -7.53
C GLN A 53 0.89 9.54 -6.65
N ASP A 54 2.17 9.19 -6.55
CA ASP A 54 3.20 10.01 -5.92
C ASP A 54 2.91 10.42 -4.45
N VAL A 55 2.24 9.55 -3.69
CA VAL A 55 2.00 9.78 -2.26
C VAL A 55 3.34 9.69 -1.52
N LEU A 56 3.71 10.76 -0.82
CA LEU A 56 4.95 10.80 -0.04
C LEU A 56 4.81 9.99 1.24
N VAL A 57 5.53 8.88 1.32
CA VAL A 57 5.60 7.99 2.49
C VAL A 57 6.97 8.13 3.14
N LYS A 58 6.98 8.46 4.43
CA LYS A 58 8.19 8.47 5.24
C LYS A 58 8.41 7.10 5.87
N VAL A 59 9.54 6.46 5.58
CA VAL A 59 9.99 5.22 6.23
C VAL A 59 11.32 5.51 6.90
N GLU A 60 11.37 5.34 8.22
CA GLU A 60 12.49 5.77 9.06
C GLU A 60 12.89 7.23 8.80
N SER A 61 14.06 7.46 8.19
CA SER A 61 14.60 8.79 7.88
C SER A 61 14.36 9.22 6.43
N PHE A 62 13.83 8.35 5.59
CA PHE A 62 13.70 8.58 4.14
C PHE A 62 12.25 8.82 3.74
N ILE A 63 12.08 9.60 2.67
CA ILE A 63 10.76 9.91 2.09
C ILE A 63 10.75 9.40 0.66
N PHE A 64 9.68 8.69 0.30
CA PHE A 64 9.53 8.03 -0.97
C PHE A 64 8.18 8.36 -1.62
N PRO A 65 8.13 8.67 -2.92
CA PRO A 65 6.88 8.65 -3.65
C PRO A 65 6.41 7.20 -3.82
N VAL A 66 5.13 6.96 -3.57
CA VAL A 66 4.49 5.66 -3.66
C VAL A 66 3.11 5.81 -4.30
N ASP A 67 2.85 5.01 -5.33
CA ASP A 67 1.52 4.88 -5.91
C ASP A 67 0.70 3.87 -5.10
N PHE A 68 -0.53 4.24 -4.74
CA PHE A 68 -1.48 3.39 -4.02
C PHE A 68 -2.74 3.15 -4.82
N VAL A 69 -3.15 1.89 -4.88
CA VAL A 69 -4.50 1.52 -5.30
C VAL A 69 -5.43 1.69 -4.10
N ILE A 70 -6.51 2.45 -4.28
CA ILE A 70 -7.52 2.68 -3.25
C ILE A 70 -8.62 1.64 -3.40
N LEU A 71 -8.86 0.85 -2.35
CA LEU A 71 -9.85 -0.22 -2.37
C LEU A 71 -10.81 -0.11 -1.19
N ASP A 72 -12.09 -0.36 -1.44
CA ASP A 72 -13.06 -0.51 -0.36
C ASP A 72 -12.96 -1.93 0.23
N CYS A 73 -12.38 -2.02 1.41
CA CYS A 73 -12.15 -3.26 2.13
C CYS A 73 -12.13 -3.02 3.64
N GLU A 74 -12.32 -4.09 4.38
CA GLU A 74 -12.09 -4.09 5.82
C GLU A 74 -10.62 -3.77 6.10
N VAL A 75 -10.40 -3.08 7.23
CA VAL A 75 -9.09 -2.61 7.63
C VAL A 75 -8.70 -3.27 8.92
N ASP A 76 -7.53 -3.90 8.91
CA ASP A 76 -6.79 -4.15 10.13
C ASP A 76 -6.14 -2.83 10.56
N PHE A 77 -6.62 -2.26 11.67
CA PHE A 77 -6.12 -0.98 12.16
C PHE A 77 -4.69 -1.08 12.71
N GLU A 78 -4.20 -2.28 13.04
CA GLU A 78 -2.79 -2.46 13.41
C GLU A 78 -1.89 -2.36 12.18
N VAL A 79 -2.37 -2.82 11.01
CA VAL A 79 -1.61 -2.86 9.76
C VAL A 79 -2.41 -2.21 8.62
N PRO A 80 -2.54 -0.87 8.63
CA PRO A 80 -3.54 -0.15 7.86
C PRO A 80 -3.27 -0.07 6.35
N ILE A 81 -2.05 -0.36 5.88
CA ILE A 81 -1.69 -0.30 4.46
C ILE A 81 -0.81 -1.49 4.07
N ILE A 82 -0.82 -1.83 2.77
CA ILE A 82 0.03 -2.86 2.19
C ILE A 82 1.02 -2.21 1.23
N LEU A 83 2.30 -2.47 1.44
CA LEU A 83 3.40 -2.16 0.53
C LEU A 83 3.75 -3.44 -0.24
N GLY A 84 3.31 -3.49 -1.48
CA GLY A 84 3.51 -4.65 -2.35
C GLY A 84 4.84 -4.63 -3.07
N ARG A 85 4.98 -5.53 -4.04
CA ARG A 85 6.16 -5.61 -4.90
C ARG A 85 6.54 -4.30 -5.59
N PRO A 86 5.64 -3.42 -6.06
CA PRO A 86 6.05 -2.18 -6.69
C PRO A 86 6.91 -1.29 -5.78
N PHE A 87 6.54 -1.15 -4.51
CA PHE A 87 7.35 -0.41 -3.53
C PHE A 87 8.66 -1.14 -3.25
N LEU A 88 8.59 -2.44 -2.92
CA LEU A 88 9.75 -3.23 -2.52
C LEU A 88 10.79 -3.35 -3.65
N ALA A 89 10.36 -3.58 -4.89
CA ALA A 89 11.25 -3.70 -6.04
C ALA A 89 11.89 -2.37 -6.41
N THR A 90 11.13 -1.28 -6.40
CA THR A 90 11.68 0.07 -6.67
C THR A 90 12.75 0.46 -5.65
N ARG A 91 12.64 -0.04 -4.42
CA ARG A 91 13.61 0.21 -3.34
C ARG A 91 14.72 -0.82 -3.25
N HIS A 92 14.76 -1.81 -4.13
CA HIS A 92 15.69 -2.94 -4.02
C HIS A 92 15.69 -3.54 -2.61
N ALA A 93 14.50 -3.64 -2.00
CA ALA A 93 14.34 -3.99 -0.61
C ALA A 93 14.98 -5.35 -0.33
N LEU A 94 15.79 -5.41 0.73
CA LEU A 94 16.40 -6.64 1.23
C LEU A 94 15.51 -7.21 2.34
N VAL A 95 15.05 -8.44 2.15
CA VAL A 95 14.23 -9.15 3.12
C VAL A 95 15.04 -10.25 3.77
N ASP A 96 15.30 -10.11 5.07
CA ASP A 96 15.88 -11.15 5.90
C ASP A 96 14.75 -11.99 6.48
N MET A 97 14.54 -13.16 5.90
CA MET A 97 13.48 -14.09 6.29
C MET A 97 13.73 -14.73 7.65
N GLU A 98 14.99 -14.95 8.02
CA GLU A 98 15.35 -15.58 9.30
C GLU A 98 15.07 -14.62 10.45
N ARG A 99 15.40 -13.33 10.27
CA ARG A 99 15.23 -12.29 11.29
C ARG A 99 13.88 -11.59 11.23
N GLY A 100 13.10 -11.79 10.15
CA GLY A 100 11.86 -11.07 9.90
C GLY A 100 12.09 -9.57 9.71
N GLN A 101 13.22 -9.19 9.11
CA GLN A 101 13.62 -7.79 8.93
C GLN A 101 13.57 -7.39 7.46
N ILE A 102 13.24 -6.13 7.23
CA ILE A 102 13.20 -5.54 5.89
C ILE A 102 14.05 -4.29 5.91
N LYS A 103 14.93 -4.16 4.93
CA LYS A 103 15.72 -2.96 4.67
C LYS A 103 15.30 -2.40 3.32
N VAL A 104 14.75 -1.19 3.32
CA VAL A 104 14.25 -0.44 2.15
C VAL A 104 15.05 0.83 1.92
#